data_AF-A0A357K752-F1
#
_entry.id   AF-A0A357K752-F1
#
_cell.length_a   1.000
_cell.length_b   1.000
_cell.length_c   1.000
_cell.angle_alpha   90.00
_cell.angle_beta   90.00
_cell.angle_gamma   90.00
#
_symmetry.space_group_name_H-M   'P 1'
#
loop_
_entity.id
_entity.type
_entity.pdbx_description
1 polymer ?
#
loop_
_entity_poly.entity_id
_entity_poly.type
_entity_poly.pdbx_seq_one_letter_code
_entity_poly.pdbx_strand_id
1 'polypeptide(L)'
;MFVLKRDGRREPVQFDKITARIKKLCYGLHDAVDPTKVAMRVIEGVYDGVTTTELDNLAAEVAATNAVTHPDYAQLASRIAVSNLHKATKKSFTETMKGLHEYVDPITGENASLIAEDVWEIIQKNSELLDSSIIYDRDFSYDFFGFKTLERSYLLKIEGQIAERPQQMLMRVAVGIHKDDMDSAIETYNMMSEGWFTHATPTLFNAGTPKPQMSSCFLLTTKEDSISGIYDTLKQCAKISQNAGGIGLAIHDIRATGSYIKGT
;
A
#
# COMPACT_ATOMS: atom_id res chain seq x y z
N MET A 1 6.07 -13.17 33.06
CA MET A 1 5.87 -12.22 31.95
C MET A 1 5.00 -12.90 30.91
N PHE A 2 3.91 -12.24 30.51
CA PHE A 2 2.94 -12.75 29.55
C PHE A 2 2.87 -11.87 28.30
N VAL A 3 2.57 -12.49 27.17
CA VAL A 3 2.29 -11.81 25.90
C VAL A 3 0.79 -11.87 25.61
N LEU A 4 0.28 -10.79 25.02
CA LEU A 4 -1.09 -10.73 24.51
C LEU A 4 -1.12 -11.17 23.05
N LYS A 5 -1.82 -12.27 22.79
CA LYS A 5 -2.09 -12.73 21.43
C LYS A 5 -3.11 -11.82 20.74
N ARG A 6 -3.15 -11.90 19.41
CA ARG A 6 -4.10 -11.14 18.56
C ARG A 6 -5.57 -11.47 18.87
N ASP A 7 -5.84 -12.65 19.42
CA ASP A 7 -7.18 -13.07 19.87
C ASP A 7 -7.47 -12.70 21.33
N GLY A 8 -6.61 -11.89 21.97
CA GLY A 8 -6.75 -11.43 23.35
C GLY A 8 -6.27 -12.43 24.41
N ARG A 9 -5.87 -13.66 24.03
CA ARG A 9 -5.38 -14.65 25.00
C ARG A 9 -4.01 -14.26 25.56
N ARG A 10 -3.81 -14.51 26.85
CA ARG A 10 -2.52 -14.37 27.54
C ARG A 10 -1.75 -15.68 27.43
N GLU A 11 -0.51 -15.60 26.97
CA GLU A 11 0.42 -16.73 26.98
C GLU A 11 1.74 -16.38 27.68
N PRO A 12 2.38 -17.33 28.38
CA PRO A 12 3.70 -17.09 28.94
C PRO A 12 4.70 -16.85 27.81
N VAL A 13 5.62 -15.89 28.01
CA VAL A 13 6.73 -15.66 27.08
C VAL A 13 7.57 -16.92 26.98
N GLN A 14 7.74 -17.44 25.76
CA GLN A 14 8.60 -18.58 25.48
C GLN A 14 9.63 -18.16 24.44
N PHE A 15 10.89 -18.04 24.86
CA PHE A 15 11.98 -17.56 24.01
C PHE A 15 12.19 -18.45 22.79
N ASP A 16 12.10 -19.77 22.96
CA ASP A 16 12.21 -20.73 21.87
C ASP A 16 11.17 -20.50 20.77
N LYS A 17 9.96 -20.04 21.12
CA LYS A 17 8.92 -19.72 20.13
C LYS A 17 9.29 -18.49 19.28
N ILE A 18 9.92 -17.49 19.87
CA ILE A 18 10.37 -16.28 19.17
C ILE A 18 11.47 -16.66 18.18
N THR A 19 12.50 -17.37 18.66
CA THR A 19 13.63 -17.82 17.83
C THR A 19 13.18 -18.77 16.72
N ALA A 20 12.33 -19.77 17.03
CA ALA A 20 11.81 -20.70 16.03
C ALA A 20 11.02 -20.00 14.93
N ARG A 21 10.27 -18.96 15.28
CA ARG A 21 9.52 -18.17 14.31
C ARG A 21 10.44 -17.39 13.37
N ILE A 22 11.44 -16.70 13.89
CA ILE A 22 12.41 -15.95 13.07
C ILE A 22 13.18 -16.93 12.17
N LYS A 23 13.65 -18.05 12.73
CA LYS A 23 14.37 -19.09 12.00
C LYS A 23 13.56 -19.65 10.82
N LYS A 24 12.24 -19.84 10.97
CA LYS A 24 11.36 -20.29 9.89
C LYS A 24 11.35 -19.32 8.69
N LEU A 25 11.61 -18.03 8.90
CA LEU A 25 11.63 -17.00 7.86
C LEU A 25 13.01 -16.82 7.21
N CYS A 26 14.05 -17.51 7.70
CA CYS A 26 15.41 -17.45 7.16
C CYS A 26 15.66 -18.40 5.98
N TYR A 27 14.63 -18.98 5.35
CA TYR A 27 14.81 -19.92 4.24
C TYR A 27 15.53 -19.26 3.05
N GLY A 28 16.58 -19.89 2.55
CA GLY A 28 17.35 -19.37 1.42
C GLY A 28 18.11 -18.05 1.68
N LEU A 29 18.25 -17.62 2.94
CA LEU A 29 19.13 -16.52 3.32
C LEU A 29 20.55 -17.06 3.56
N HIS A 30 21.55 -16.19 3.43
CA HIS A 30 22.95 -16.50 3.68
C HIS A 30 23.20 -16.90 5.14
N ASP A 31 24.16 -17.81 5.39
CA ASP A 31 24.50 -18.34 6.72
C ASP A 31 25.00 -17.27 7.71
N ALA A 32 25.38 -16.09 7.21
CA ALA A 32 25.74 -14.94 8.05
C ALA A 32 24.52 -14.34 8.79
N VAL A 33 23.30 -14.64 8.36
CA VAL A 33 22.07 -14.22 9.03
C VAL A 33 21.79 -15.15 10.21
N ASP A 34 22.04 -14.65 11.42
CA ASP A 34 21.82 -15.40 12.65
C ASP A 34 20.46 -14.99 13.28
N PRO A 35 19.42 -15.84 13.18
CA PRO A 35 18.12 -15.56 13.78
C PRO A 35 18.17 -15.46 15.30
N THR A 36 19.17 -16.06 15.94
CA THR A 36 19.34 -16.06 17.39
C THR A 36 19.73 -14.68 17.89
N LYS A 37 20.62 -13.98 17.17
CA LYS A 37 21.01 -12.59 17.51
C LYS A 37 19.84 -11.64 17.47
N VAL A 38 18.98 -11.78 16.46
CA VAL A 38 17.73 -10.99 16.36
C VAL A 38 16.83 -11.32 17.53
N ALA A 39 16.59 -12.61 17.81
CA ALA A 39 15.74 -13.05 18.91
C ALA A 39 16.23 -12.52 20.27
N MET A 40 17.54 -12.58 20.56
CA MET A 40 18.10 -12.07 21.81
C MET A 40 17.80 -10.59 22.03
N ARG A 41 17.99 -9.75 21.01
CA ARG A 41 17.66 -8.32 21.09
C ARG A 41 16.16 -8.07 21.25
N VAL A 42 15.32 -8.87 20.61
CA VAL A 42 13.86 -8.77 20.78
C VAL A 42 13.47 -9.11 22.22
N ILE A 43 14.11 -10.13 22.81
CA ILE A 43 13.88 -10.58 24.18
C ILE A 43 14.18 -9.49 25.22
N GLU A 44 15.25 -8.72 25.00
CA GLU A 44 15.60 -7.57 25.85
C GLU A 44 14.52 -6.48 25.86
N GLY A 45 13.73 -6.36 24.80
CA GLY A 45 12.63 -5.40 24.68
C GLY A 45 11.27 -5.90 25.18
N VAL A 46 11.17 -7.13 25.70
CA VAL A 46 9.90 -7.72 26.14
C VAL A 46 9.53 -7.20 27.54
N TYR A 47 8.30 -6.72 27.68
CA TYR A 47 7.69 -6.36 28.97
C TYR A 47 6.36 -7.09 29.19
N ASP A 48 5.86 -7.08 30.42
CA ASP A 48 4.60 -7.77 30.74
C ASP A 48 3.40 -7.10 30.05
N GLY A 49 2.63 -7.89 29.30
CA GLY A 49 1.49 -7.39 28.54
C GLY A 49 1.82 -6.94 27.11
N VAL A 50 3.06 -7.08 26.63
CA VAL A 50 3.40 -6.77 25.24
C VAL A 50 2.60 -7.63 24.27
N THR A 51 2.12 -7.04 23.17
CA THR A 51 1.34 -7.75 22.16
C THR A 51 2.24 -8.50 21.19
N THR A 52 1.73 -9.61 20.64
CA THR A 52 2.46 -10.36 19.60
C THR A 52 2.70 -9.54 18.32
N THR A 53 1.92 -8.49 18.07
CA THR A 53 2.12 -7.57 16.93
C THR A 53 3.29 -6.63 17.21
N GLU A 54 3.39 -6.06 18.41
CA GLU A 54 4.52 -5.22 18.82
C GLU A 54 5.83 -6.01 18.80
N LEU A 55 5.83 -7.26 19.27
CA LEU A 55 7.01 -8.13 19.21
C LEU A 55 7.48 -8.40 17.77
N ASP A 56 6.55 -8.59 16.84
CA ASP A 56 6.89 -8.81 15.42
C ASP A 56 7.44 -7.53 14.78
N ASN A 57 6.87 -6.37 15.13
CA ASN A 57 7.37 -5.08 14.66
C ASN A 57 8.79 -4.82 15.17
N LEU A 58 9.03 -5.05 16.48
CA LEU A 58 10.36 -4.94 17.07
C LEU A 58 11.34 -5.91 16.41
N ALA A 59 10.94 -7.16 16.15
CA ALA A 59 11.80 -8.13 15.47
C ALA A 59 12.16 -7.71 14.04
N ALA A 60 11.20 -7.14 13.30
CA ALA A 60 11.45 -6.61 11.97
C ALA A 60 12.40 -5.41 12.00
N GLU A 61 12.23 -4.48 12.94
CA GLU A 61 13.10 -3.31 13.11
C GLU A 61 14.52 -3.72 13.52
N VAL A 62 14.66 -4.63 14.50
CA VAL A 62 15.96 -5.18 14.90
C VAL A 62 16.64 -5.87 13.72
N ALA A 63 15.92 -6.69 12.94
CA ALA A 63 16.48 -7.29 11.74
C ALA A 63 16.93 -6.20 10.73
N ALA A 64 16.12 -5.17 10.48
CA ALA A 64 16.45 -4.10 9.54
C ALA A 64 17.72 -3.33 9.98
N THR A 65 17.91 -3.06 11.27
CA THR A 65 19.13 -2.43 11.78
C THR A 65 20.39 -3.28 11.59
N ASN A 66 20.26 -4.60 11.44
CA ASN A 66 21.38 -5.50 11.16
C ASN A 66 21.71 -5.60 9.66
N ALA A 67 20.98 -4.92 8.78
CA ALA A 67 21.27 -4.89 7.35
C ALA A 67 22.68 -4.32 7.03
N VAL A 68 23.23 -3.48 7.91
CA VAL A 68 24.63 -3.01 7.81
C VAL A 68 25.66 -4.14 7.93
N THR A 69 25.31 -5.27 8.54
CA THR A 69 26.20 -6.43 8.66
C THR A 69 26.10 -7.37 7.46
N HIS A 70 24.89 -7.58 6.96
CA HIS A 70 24.64 -8.38 5.75
C HIS A 70 23.28 -7.98 5.15
N PRO A 71 23.15 -7.80 3.82
CA PRO A 71 21.92 -7.34 3.18
C PRO A 71 20.70 -8.23 3.44
N ASP A 72 20.88 -9.56 3.53
CA ASP A 72 19.78 -10.51 3.79
C ASP A 72 19.04 -10.27 5.11
N TYR A 73 19.60 -9.52 6.07
CA TYR A 73 18.85 -9.08 7.25
C TYR A 73 17.71 -8.12 6.89
N ALA A 74 17.84 -7.32 5.83
CA ALA A 74 16.75 -6.51 5.29
C ALA A 74 15.63 -7.39 4.70
N GLN A 75 16.01 -8.50 4.04
CA GLN A 75 15.03 -9.48 3.56
C GLN A 75 14.32 -10.15 4.74
N LEU A 76 15.06 -10.58 5.77
CA LEU A 76 14.48 -11.16 6.98
C LEU A 76 13.50 -10.18 7.66
N ALA A 77 13.89 -8.92 7.79
CA ALA A 77 13.06 -7.86 8.34
C ALA A 77 11.73 -7.72 7.57
N SER A 78 11.81 -7.66 6.25
CA SER A 78 10.63 -7.63 5.38
C SER A 78 9.74 -8.86 5.59
N ARG A 79 10.33 -10.06 5.59
CA ARG A 79 9.57 -11.30 5.78
C ARG A 79 8.85 -11.37 7.12
N ILE A 80 9.46 -10.86 8.19
CA ILE A 80 8.81 -10.74 9.51
C ILE A 80 7.61 -9.79 9.42
N ALA A 81 7.79 -8.61 8.81
CA ALA A 81 6.74 -7.61 8.65
C ALA A 81 5.57 -8.10 7.77
N VAL A 82 5.87 -8.75 6.64
CA VAL A 82 4.87 -9.39 5.76
C VAL A 82 4.13 -10.50 6.50
N SER A 83 4.85 -11.36 7.23
CA SER A 83 4.23 -12.42 8.03
C SER A 83 3.30 -11.86 9.12
N ASN A 84 3.66 -10.70 9.70
CA ASN A 84 2.81 -9.98 10.63
C ASN A 84 1.52 -9.48 9.94
N LEU A 85 1.66 -8.81 8.78
CA LEU A 85 0.53 -8.32 7.98
C LEU A 85 -0.42 -9.45 7.57
N HIS A 86 0.11 -10.58 7.11
CA HIS A 86 -0.71 -11.75 6.73
C HIS A 86 -1.54 -12.30 7.89
N LYS A 87 -1.09 -12.14 9.14
CA LYS A 87 -1.87 -12.53 10.33
C LYS A 87 -2.91 -11.50 10.74
N ALA A 88 -2.76 -10.24 10.31
CA ALA A 88 -3.66 -9.15 10.60
C ALA A 88 -4.72 -8.93 9.49
N THR A 89 -4.53 -9.52 8.30
CA THR A 89 -5.37 -9.32 7.12
C THR A 89 -6.05 -10.62 6.67
N LYS A 90 -7.20 -10.48 6.02
CA LYS A 90 -7.91 -11.61 5.40
C LYS A 90 -7.10 -12.16 4.22
N LYS A 91 -7.17 -13.50 4.04
CA LYS A 91 -6.47 -14.17 2.95
C LYS A 91 -7.22 -14.05 1.61
N SER A 92 -8.54 -14.19 1.58
CA SER A 92 -9.30 -14.07 0.33
C SER A 92 -9.24 -12.64 -0.19
N PHE A 93 -8.96 -12.47 -1.49
CA PHE A 93 -8.99 -11.16 -2.14
C PHE A 93 -10.43 -10.66 -2.23
N THR A 94 -11.35 -11.52 -2.65
CA THR A 94 -12.76 -11.21 -2.78
C THR A 94 -13.36 -10.74 -1.45
N GLU A 95 -13.08 -11.42 -0.33
CA GLU A 95 -13.56 -10.98 0.99
C GLU A 95 -12.97 -9.65 1.46
N THR A 96 -11.72 -9.36 1.11
CA THR A 96 -11.09 -8.07 1.39
C THR A 96 -11.77 -6.97 0.57
N MET A 97 -11.95 -7.17 -0.73
CA MET A 97 -12.60 -6.21 -1.62
C MET A 97 -14.04 -5.95 -1.24
N LYS A 98 -14.78 -6.99 -0.82
CA LYS A 98 -16.11 -6.86 -0.24
C LYS A 98 -16.12 -5.92 0.96
N GLY A 99 -15.20 -6.13 1.91
CA GLY A 99 -15.11 -5.28 3.11
C GLY A 99 -14.74 -3.83 2.80
N LEU A 100 -13.92 -3.60 1.77
CA LEU A 100 -13.58 -2.26 1.29
C LEU A 100 -14.75 -1.59 0.56
N HIS A 101 -15.55 -2.38 -0.17
CA HIS A 101 -16.71 -1.90 -0.89
C HIS A 101 -17.89 -1.55 0.04
N GLU A 102 -18.15 -2.40 1.02
CA GLU A 102 -19.21 -2.24 2.03
C GLU A 102 -18.81 -1.26 3.16
N TYR A 103 -17.67 -0.57 3.04
CA TYR A 103 -17.19 0.33 4.08
C TYR A 103 -18.12 1.54 4.27
N VAL A 104 -18.47 1.79 5.53
CA VAL A 104 -19.29 2.92 5.97
C VAL A 104 -18.44 3.78 6.89
N ASP A 105 -18.50 5.10 6.72
CA ASP A 105 -17.79 6.02 7.59
C ASP A 105 -18.38 5.94 9.01
N PRO A 106 -17.57 5.62 10.04
CA PRO A 106 -18.08 5.41 11.39
C PRO A 106 -18.54 6.71 12.08
N ILE A 107 -18.16 7.88 11.56
CA ILE A 107 -18.51 9.21 12.09
C ILE A 107 -19.79 9.71 11.43
N THR A 108 -19.86 9.67 10.09
CA THR A 108 -21.02 10.21 9.35
C THR A 108 -22.13 9.18 9.13
N GLY A 109 -21.81 7.88 9.17
CA GLY A 109 -22.73 6.80 8.83
C GLY A 109 -23.05 6.72 7.33
N GLU A 110 -22.36 7.50 6.50
CA GLU A 110 -22.55 7.49 5.05
C GLU A 110 -21.73 6.40 4.39
N ASN A 111 -22.20 5.93 3.22
CA ASN A 111 -21.44 5.00 2.40
C ASN A 111 -20.12 5.67 1.96
N ALA A 112 -19.00 5.07 2.38
CA ALA A 112 -17.65 5.54 2.10
C ALA A 112 -16.87 4.47 1.33
N SER A 113 -17.54 3.79 0.39
CA SER A 113 -16.96 2.71 -0.40
C SER A 113 -15.60 3.08 -0.98
N LEU A 114 -14.61 2.20 -0.80
CA LEU A 114 -13.26 2.38 -1.31
C LEU A 114 -13.06 1.72 -2.68
N ILE A 115 -14.02 0.89 -3.11
CA ILE A 115 -14.01 0.18 -4.40
C ILE A 115 -15.22 0.64 -5.22
N ALA A 116 -15.00 0.93 -6.50
CA ALA A 116 -16.07 1.30 -7.41
C ALA A 116 -17.07 0.14 -7.61
N GLU A 117 -18.35 0.46 -7.75
CA GLU A 117 -19.42 -0.55 -7.91
C GLU A 117 -19.18 -1.46 -9.11
N ASP A 118 -18.84 -0.88 -10.26
CA ASP A 118 -18.57 -1.62 -11.49
C ASP A 118 -17.40 -2.60 -11.34
N VAL A 119 -16.37 -2.21 -10.58
CA VAL A 119 -15.20 -3.05 -10.28
C VAL A 119 -15.59 -4.17 -9.31
N TRP A 120 -16.41 -3.86 -8.31
CA TRP A 120 -16.88 -4.85 -7.34
C TRP A 120 -17.73 -5.93 -8.02
N GLU A 121 -18.65 -5.56 -8.92
CA GLU A 121 -19.46 -6.51 -9.70
C GLU A 121 -18.57 -7.49 -10.49
N ILE A 122 -17.52 -6.98 -11.14
CA ILE A 122 -16.55 -7.80 -11.89
C ILE A 122 -15.79 -8.75 -10.96
N ILE A 123 -15.32 -8.24 -9.81
CA ILE A 123 -14.61 -9.07 -8.82
C ILE A 123 -15.52 -10.17 -8.28
N GLN A 124 -16.77 -9.84 -7.96
CA GLN A 124 -17.74 -10.80 -7.45
C GLN A 124 -18.01 -11.92 -8.47
N LYS A 125 -18.23 -11.54 -9.74
CA LYS A 125 -18.48 -12.47 -10.85
C LYS A 125 -17.32 -13.45 -11.09
N ASN A 126 -16.07 -13.00 -10.88
CA ASN A 126 -14.85 -13.77 -11.16
C ASN A 126 -14.10 -14.19 -9.89
N SER A 127 -14.79 -14.24 -8.74
CA SER A 127 -14.18 -14.39 -7.41
C SER A 127 -13.28 -15.62 -7.27
N GLU A 128 -13.74 -16.79 -7.71
CA GLU A 128 -12.96 -18.04 -7.64
C GLU A 128 -11.65 -17.97 -8.45
N LEU A 129 -11.71 -17.38 -9.65
CA LEU A 129 -10.56 -17.22 -10.52
C LEU A 129 -9.54 -16.24 -9.91
N LEU A 130 -10.01 -15.09 -9.42
CA LEU A 130 -9.14 -14.06 -8.85
C LEU A 130 -8.48 -14.53 -7.55
N ASP A 131 -9.23 -15.18 -6.65
CA ASP A 131 -8.69 -15.71 -5.39
C ASP A 131 -7.66 -16.83 -5.61
N SER A 132 -7.85 -17.66 -6.64
CA SER A 132 -6.90 -18.75 -6.97
C SER A 132 -5.68 -18.29 -7.76
N SER A 133 -5.77 -17.17 -8.48
CA SER A 133 -4.66 -16.62 -9.27
C SER A 133 -3.60 -15.89 -8.44
N ILE A 134 -3.95 -15.46 -7.21
CA ILE A 134 -3.04 -14.68 -6.36
C ILE A 134 -2.00 -15.59 -5.66
N ILE A 135 -0.72 -15.23 -5.83
CA ILE A 135 0.41 -15.91 -5.19
C ILE A 135 0.94 -15.08 -4.02
N TYR A 136 0.43 -15.35 -2.82
CA TYR A 136 0.84 -14.60 -1.60
C TYR A 136 2.31 -14.74 -1.21
N ASP A 137 3.00 -15.78 -1.68
CA ASP A 137 4.43 -15.94 -1.43
C ASP A 137 5.25 -14.81 -2.08
N ARG A 138 4.72 -14.16 -3.13
CA ARG A 138 5.35 -13.00 -3.77
C ARG A 138 5.41 -11.77 -2.84
N ASP A 139 4.60 -11.69 -1.78
CA ASP A 139 4.73 -10.62 -0.77
C ASP A 139 6.07 -10.70 -0.03
N PHE A 140 6.69 -11.87 0.07
CA PHE A 140 7.99 -12.04 0.73
C PHE A 140 9.19 -11.64 -0.14
N SER A 141 8.95 -11.12 -1.35
CA SER A 141 9.99 -10.64 -2.27
C SER A 141 10.41 -9.19 -2.01
N TYR A 142 9.52 -8.37 -1.43
CA TYR A 142 9.83 -6.97 -1.11
C TYR A 142 10.98 -6.86 -0.10
N ASP A 143 11.78 -5.80 -0.23
CA ASP A 143 12.68 -5.37 0.82
C ASP A 143 11.92 -4.67 1.96
N PHE A 144 12.58 -4.44 3.09
CA PHE A 144 11.92 -3.88 4.27
C PHE A 144 11.39 -2.46 4.01
N PHE A 145 12.16 -1.62 3.32
CA PHE A 145 11.77 -0.23 3.08
C PHE A 145 10.68 -0.10 2.02
N GLY A 146 10.74 -0.89 0.96
CA GLY A 146 9.67 -1.00 -0.03
C GLY A 146 8.37 -1.48 0.62
N PHE A 147 8.42 -2.53 1.44
CA PHE A 147 7.24 -2.99 2.18
C PHE A 147 6.67 -1.91 3.11
N LYS A 148 7.51 -1.22 3.89
CA LYS A 148 7.07 -0.11 4.76
C LYS A 148 6.48 1.07 3.98
N THR A 149 6.97 1.32 2.77
CA THR A 149 6.41 2.33 1.88
C THR A 149 4.99 1.94 1.45
N LEU A 150 4.78 0.68 1.08
CA LEU A 150 3.45 0.15 0.75
C LEU A 150 2.49 0.23 1.94
N GLU A 151 2.94 -0.23 3.12
CA GLU A 151 2.17 -0.22 4.37
C GLU A 151 1.72 1.18 4.77
N ARG A 152 2.58 2.19 4.58
CA ARG A 152 2.30 3.56 4.96
C ARG A 152 1.21 4.19 4.10
N SER A 153 1.29 4.02 2.78
CA SER A 153 0.54 4.86 1.84
C SER A 153 -0.29 4.12 0.80
N TYR A 154 0.06 2.89 0.40
CA TYR A 154 -0.53 2.23 -0.78
C TYR A 154 -1.60 1.21 -0.47
N LEU A 155 -1.48 0.50 0.65
CA LEU A 155 -2.46 -0.52 1.04
C LEU A 155 -3.69 0.17 1.64
N LEU A 156 -4.88 -0.12 1.10
CA LEU A 156 -6.12 0.46 1.61
C LEU A 156 -6.39 0.03 3.06
N LYS A 157 -7.00 0.95 3.81
CA LYS A 157 -7.25 0.83 5.24
C LYS A 157 -8.73 0.92 5.54
N ILE A 158 -9.21 0.11 6.48
CA ILE A 158 -10.54 0.18 7.07
C ILE A 158 -10.34 0.62 8.51
N GLU A 159 -10.97 1.72 8.93
CA GLU A 159 -10.85 2.27 10.29
C GLU A 159 -9.38 2.49 10.73
N GLY A 160 -8.53 2.91 9.79
CA GLY A 160 -7.10 3.12 10.03
C GLY A 160 -6.24 1.85 10.10
N GLN A 161 -6.86 0.67 10.06
CA GLN A 161 -6.15 -0.62 10.00
C GLN A 161 -6.00 -1.09 8.55
N ILE A 162 -4.86 -1.68 8.22
CA ILE A 162 -4.58 -2.15 6.87
C ILE A 162 -5.46 -3.36 6.55
N ALA A 163 -6.23 -3.25 5.47
CA ALA A 163 -7.11 -4.31 5.00
C ALA A 163 -6.46 -5.11 3.87
N GLU A 164 -5.70 -4.45 2.99
CA GLU A 164 -5.09 -5.08 1.83
C GLU A 164 -3.69 -5.64 2.09
N ARG A 165 -3.39 -6.77 1.45
CA ARG A 165 -2.03 -7.25 1.21
C ARG A 165 -1.45 -6.65 -0.08
N PRO A 166 -0.12 -6.59 -0.26
CA PRO A 166 0.46 -6.10 -1.51
C PRO A 166 -0.08 -6.84 -2.74
N GLN A 167 -0.18 -8.17 -2.72
CA GLN A 167 -0.81 -8.91 -3.83
C GLN A 167 -2.27 -8.50 -4.10
N GLN A 168 -3.05 -8.20 -3.06
CA GLN A 168 -4.44 -7.80 -3.22
C GLN A 168 -4.53 -6.40 -3.84
N MET A 169 -3.66 -5.48 -3.44
CA MET A 169 -3.52 -4.17 -4.09
C MET A 169 -3.16 -4.31 -5.57
N LEU A 170 -2.19 -5.15 -5.92
CA LEU A 170 -1.79 -5.37 -7.31
C LEU A 170 -2.91 -5.98 -8.15
N MET A 171 -3.66 -6.95 -7.61
CA MET A 171 -4.82 -7.52 -8.31
C MET A 171 -5.94 -6.48 -8.48
N ARG A 172 -6.22 -5.66 -7.46
CA ARG A 172 -7.17 -4.53 -7.57
C ARG A 172 -6.76 -3.58 -8.68
N VAL A 173 -5.48 -3.24 -8.78
CA VAL A 173 -4.95 -2.37 -9.84
C VAL A 173 -5.18 -3.01 -11.21
N ALA A 174 -4.84 -4.29 -11.37
CA ALA A 174 -5.00 -5.00 -12.63
C ALA A 174 -6.47 -5.08 -13.08
N VAL A 175 -7.39 -5.47 -12.20
CA VAL A 175 -8.83 -5.49 -12.49
C VAL A 175 -9.35 -4.06 -12.72
N GLY A 176 -8.86 -3.08 -11.98
CA GLY A 176 -9.22 -1.68 -12.15
C GLY A 176 -8.86 -1.11 -13.53
N ILE A 177 -7.78 -1.60 -14.15
CA ILE A 177 -7.34 -1.21 -15.49
C ILE A 177 -8.11 -1.98 -16.58
N HIS A 178 -8.18 -3.31 -16.45
CA HIS A 178 -8.65 -4.20 -17.52
C HIS A 178 -10.14 -4.53 -17.46
N LYS A 179 -10.80 -4.22 -16.34
CA LYS A 179 -12.24 -4.41 -16.14
C LYS A 179 -12.65 -5.85 -16.47
N ASP A 180 -13.54 -6.06 -17.45
CA ASP A 180 -14.06 -7.39 -17.82
C ASP A 180 -13.01 -8.32 -18.48
N ASP A 181 -11.87 -7.81 -18.93
CA ASP A 181 -10.81 -8.60 -19.54
C ASP A 181 -9.92 -9.27 -18.47
N MET A 182 -10.37 -10.44 -17.99
CA MET A 182 -9.67 -11.20 -16.95
C MET A 182 -8.32 -11.78 -17.40
N ASP A 183 -8.16 -12.09 -18.69
CA ASP A 183 -6.91 -12.63 -19.21
C ASP A 183 -5.81 -11.56 -19.11
N SER A 184 -6.10 -10.34 -19.58
CA SER A 184 -5.19 -9.19 -19.46
C SER A 184 -4.97 -8.76 -18.01
N ALA A 185 -6.01 -8.85 -17.16
CA ALA A 185 -5.89 -8.57 -15.73
C ALA A 185 -4.91 -9.54 -15.04
N ILE A 186 -5.03 -10.83 -15.29
CA ILE A 186 -4.14 -11.85 -14.70
C ILE A 186 -2.72 -11.71 -15.25
N GLU A 187 -2.55 -11.46 -16.55
CA GLU A 187 -1.24 -11.19 -17.15
C GLU A 187 -0.56 -9.99 -16.46
N THR A 188 -1.27 -8.87 -16.35
CA THR A 188 -0.76 -7.64 -15.72
C THR A 188 -0.45 -7.85 -14.23
N TYR A 189 -1.30 -8.57 -13.51
CA TYR A 189 -1.03 -8.96 -12.12
C TYR A 189 0.27 -9.76 -12.00
N ASN A 190 0.48 -10.76 -12.86
CA ASN A 190 1.71 -11.56 -12.83
C ASN A 190 2.94 -10.70 -13.12
N MET A 191 2.90 -9.87 -14.16
CA MET A 191 4.03 -9.01 -14.51
C MET A 191 4.39 -8.02 -13.38
N MET A 192 3.40 -7.41 -12.74
CA MET A 192 3.64 -6.51 -11.60
C MET A 192 4.14 -7.25 -10.36
N SER A 193 3.51 -8.37 -10.00
CA SER A 193 3.84 -9.12 -8.78
C SER A 193 5.18 -9.86 -8.85
N GLU A 194 5.67 -10.15 -10.05
CA GLU A 194 7.03 -10.66 -10.29
C GLU A 194 8.08 -9.55 -10.40
N GLY A 195 7.68 -8.28 -10.38
CA GLY A 195 8.59 -7.13 -10.38
C GLY A 195 9.13 -6.74 -11.77
N TRP A 196 8.48 -7.15 -12.86
CA TRP A 196 8.90 -6.76 -14.22
C TRP A 196 8.66 -5.27 -14.50
N PHE A 197 7.58 -4.72 -13.98
CA PHE A 197 7.28 -3.29 -14.02
C PHE A 197 6.37 -2.90 -12.85
N THR A 198 6.17 -1.59 -12.67
CA THR A 198 5.18 -1.05 -11.75
C THR A 198 4.45 0.12 -12.40
N HIS A 199 3.15 0.26 -12.15
CA HIS A 199 2.44 1.46 -12.53
C HIS A 199 2.82 2.65 -11.63
N ALA A 200 2.59 3.86 -12.12
CA ALA A 200 2.84 5.06 -11.35
C ALA A 200 1.95 5.12 -10.10
N THR A 201 2.41 5.83 -9.07
CA THR A 201 1.69 6.06 -7.81
C THR A 201 0.20 6.41 -7.95
N PRO A 202 -0.25 7.34 -8.83
CA PRO A 202 -1.69 7.62 -8.96
C PRO A 202 -2.50 6.41 -9.41
N THR A 203 -1.94 5.54 -10.25
CA THR A 203 -2.59 4.30 -10.68
C THR A 203 -2.66 3.29 -9.52
N LEU A 204 -1.57 3.10 -8.77
CA LEU A 204 -1.56 2.17 -7.63
C LEU A 204 -2.56 2.56 -6.53
N PHE A 205 -2.74 3.87 -6.30
CA PHE A 205 -3.72 4.38 -5.34
C PHE A 205 -5.16 4.25 -5.84
N ASN A 206 -5.41 4.64 -7.09
CA ASN A 206 -6.77 4.95 -7.53
C ASN A 206 -7.39 3.95 -8.51
N ALA A 207 -6.61 3.02 -9.07
CA ALA A 207 -7.18 1.97 -9.90
C ALA A 207 -8.14 1.10 -9.06
N GLY A 208 -9.36 0.92 -9.57
CA GLY A 208 -10.41 0.18 -8.89
C GLY A 208 -11.27 0.98 -7.91
N THR A 209 -10.96 2.26 -7.65
CA THR A 209 -11.67 3.09 -6.67
C THR A 209 -12.78 3.95 -7.32
N PRO A 210 -13.76 4.48 -6.56
CA PRO A 210 -14.92 5.20 -7.13
C PRO A 210 -14.58 6.44 -7.96
N LYS A 211 -13.42 7.08 -7.73
CA LYS A 211 -12.94 8.24 -8.49
C LYS A 211 -11.51 7.97 -8.95
N PRO A 212 -11.33 7.19 -10.03
CA PRO A 212 -10.03 6.64 -10.39
C PRO A 212 -9.14 7.68 -11.10
N GLN A 213 -8.52 8.59 -10.34
CA GLN A 213 -7.53 9.54 -10.86
C GLN A 213 -6.19 8.83 -11.09
N MET A 214 -6.06 8.12 -12.20
CA MET A 214 -4.88 7.28 -12.50
C MET A 214 -3.71 8.04 -13.14
N SER A 215 -3.86 9.33 -13.40
CA SER A 215 -2.81 10.21 -13.91
C SER A 215 -2.72 11.47 -13.05
N SER A 216 -1.50 11.89 -12.69
CA SER A 216 -1.30 13.03 -11.80
C SER A 216 -0.50 14.17 -12.43
N CYS A 217 0.07 14.04 -13.62
CA CYS A 217 0.88 15.10 -14.24
C CYS A 217 0.10 15.83 -15.33
N PHE A 218 -0.05 17.15 -15.17
CA PHE A 218 -0.81 18.00 -16.09
C PHE A 218 0.04 19.15 -16.60
N LEU A 219 -0.14 19.48 -17.88
CA LEU A 219 0.45 20.66 -18.51
C LEU A 219 -0.68 21.63 -18.87
N LEU A 220 -0.53 22.87 -18.42
CA LEU A 220 -1.47 23.95 -18.67
C LEU A 220 -0.72 25.12 -19.30
N THR A 221 -1.43 25.88 -20.12
CA THR A 221 -1.04 27.23 -20.53
C THR A 221 -2.12 28.17 -20.02
N THR A 222 -1.75 29.41 -19.65
CA THR A 222 -2.76 30.41 -19.33
C THR A 222 -3.72 30.55 -20.50
N LYS A 223 -5.02 30.69 -20.21
CA LYS A 223 -6.02 30.74 -21.28
C LYS A 223 -5.86 31.98 -22.15
N GLU A 224 -5.72 33.13 -21.48
CA GLU A 224 -5.65 34.45 -22.10
C GLU A 224 -4.93 35.42 -21.15
N ASP A 225 -4.28 36.44 -21.72
CA ASP A 225 -3.76 37.61 -21.00
C ASP A 225 -4.87 38.57 -20.59
N SER A 226 -5.77 38.07 -19.75
CA SER A 226 -6.92 38.77 -19.18
C SER A 226 -7.16 38.31 -17.75
N ILE A 227 -7.77 39.15 -16.91
CA ILE A 227 -8.09 38.76 -15.52
C ILE A 227 -9.01 37.53 -15.51
N SER A 228 -10.01 37.45 -16.39
CA SER A 228 -10.86 36.26 -16.47
C SER A 228 -10.06 35.01 -16.88
N GLY A 229 -9.17 35.12 -17.86
CA GLY A 229 -8.30 34.02 -18.30
C GLY A 229 -7.38 33.52 -17.17
N ILE A 230 -6.78 34.43 -16.42
CA ILE A 230 -5.93 34.12 -15.26
C ILE A 230 -6.73 33.41 -14.16
N TYR A 231 -7.89 33.93 -13.77
CA TYR A 231 -8.71 33.33 -12.71
C TYR A 231 -9.33 31.99 -13.11
N ASP A 232 -9.68 31.81 -14.39
CA ASP A 232 -10.11 30.52 -14.92
C ASP A 232 -8.98 29.48 -14.86
N THR A 233 -7.77 29.89 -15.23
CA THR A 233 -6.58 29.04 -15.16
C THR A 233 -6.28 28.67 -13.71
N LEU A 234 -6.36 29.62 -12.78
CA LEU A 234 -6.24 29.38 -11.34
C LEU A 234 -7.28 28.37 -10.83
N LYS A 235 -8.54 28.50 -11.26
CA LYS A 235 -9.61 27.55 -10.92
C LYS A 235 -9.32 26.15 -11.44
N GLN A 236 -8.79 26.02 -12.66
CA GLN A 236 -8.36 24.73 -13.21
C GLN A 236 -7.21 24.13 -12.39
N CYS A 237 -6.19 24.92 -12.06
CA CYS A 237 -5.09 24.48 -11.20
C CYS A 237 -5.60 23.98 -9.85
N ALA A 238 -6.53 24.70 -9.22
CA ALA A 238 -7.14 24.30 -7.95
C ALA A 238 -7.87 22.96 -8.06
N LYS A 239 -8.65 22.74 -9.13
CA LYS A 239 -9.37 21.47 -9.36
C LYS A 239 -8.43 20.28 -9.59
N ILE A 240 -7.33 20.49 -10.32
CA ILE A 240 -6.33 19.44 -10.56
C ILE A 240 -5.58 19.13 -9.26
N SER A 241 -5.13 20.16 -8.55
CA SER A 241 -4.40 20.03 -7.28
C SER A 241 -5.25 19.37 -6.17
N GLN A 242 -6.57 19.63 -6.15
CA GLN A 242 -7.52 18.96 -5.24
C GLN A 242 -7.44 17.43 -5.35
N ASN A 243 -7.13 16.89 -6.53
CA ASN A 243 -7.00 15.46 -6.78
C ASN A 243 -5.53 15.00 -6.81
N ALA A 244 -4.65 15.71 -6.09
CA ALA A 244 -3.22 15.47 -5.99
C ALA A 244 -2.47 15.49 -7.35
N GLY A 245 -2.99 16.26 -8.32
CA GLY A 245 -2.32 16.47 -9.60
C GLY A 245 -1.19 17.50 -9.51
N GLY A 246 0.01 17.14 -9.98
CA GLY A 246 1.12 18.05 -10.27
C GLY A 246 0.91 18.79 -11.59
N ILE A 247 1.35 20.04 -11.65
CA ILE A 247 1.03 20.97 -12.74
C ILE A 247 2.29 21.67 -13.23
N GLY A 248 2.58 21.59 -14.52
CA GLY A 248 3.43 22.54 -15.23
C GLY A 248 2.58 23.61 -15.90
N LEU A 249 2.75 24.87 -15.51
CA LEU A 249 1.97 26.00 -16.04
C LEU A 249 2.84 26.94 -16.86
N ALA A 250 2.53 27.06 -18.15
CA ALA A 250 3.16 28.02 -19.04
C ALA A 250 2.44 29.38 -18.95
N ILE A 251 3.20 30.44 -18.61
CA ILE A 251 2.70 31.81 -18.40
C ILE A 251 3.32 32.84 -19.34
N HIS A 252 3.92 32.38 -20.44
CA HIS A 252 4.68 33.21 -21.37
C HIS A 252 3.80 34.19 -22.16
N ASP A 253 2.49 33.95 -22.18
CA ASP A 253 1.47 34.76 -22.82
C ASP A 253 0.99 35.94 -21.95
N ILE A 254 1.32 35.96 -20.65
CA ILE A 254 0.94 37.04 -19.73
C ILE A 254 1.85 38.26 -19.88
N ARG A 255 1.25 39.45 -19.97
CA ARG A 255 1.98 40.71 -20.15
C ARG A 255 2.94 41.02 -19.00
N ALA A 256 4.07 41.66 -19.31
CA ALA A 256 5.05 42.10 -18.33
C ALA A 256 4.63 43.38 -17.59
N THR A 257 5.27 43.66 -16.45
CA THR A 257 5.10 44.90 -15.68
C THR A 257 5.32 46.14 -16.56
N GLY A 258 4.41 47.13 -16.46
CA GLY A 258 4.45 48.36 -17.26
C GLY A 258 3.79 48.26 -18.63
N SER A 259 3.29 47.08 -19.03
CA SER A 259 2.51 46.93 -20.25
C SER A 259 1.17 47.67 -20.15
N TYR A 260 0.74 48.29 -21.25
CA TYR A 260 -0.50 49.04 -21.32
C TYR A 260 -1.73 48.15 -21.07
N ILE A 261 -2.70 48.66 -20.30
CA ILE A 261 -4.01 48.03 -20.07
C ILE A 261 -5.08 48.99 -20.56
N LYS A 262 -5.77 48.63 -21.64
CA LYS A 262 -6.84 49.47 -22.18
C LYS A 262 -8.06 49.43 -21.25
N GLY A 263 -8.44 50.58 -20.69
CA GLY A 263 -9.65 50.72 -19.87
C GLY A 263 -9.43 50.83 -18.35
N THR A 264 -8.18 50.87 -17.91
CA THR A 264 -7.73 51.29 -16.56
C THR A 264 -6.70 52.38 -16.72
#